data_AF-A0AAE8G7S2-F1
#
_entry.id   AF-A0AAE8G7S2-F1
#
_cell.length_a   1.000
_cell.length_b   1.000
_cell.length_c   1.000
_cell.angle_alpha   90.00
_cell.angle_beta   90.00
_cell.angle_gamma   90.00
#
_symmetry.space_group_name_H-M   'P 1'
#
loop_
_entity.id
_entity.type
_entity.pdbx_description
1 polymer ?
#
loop_
_entity_poly.entity_id
_entity_poly.type
_entity_poly.pdbx_seq_one_letter_code
_entity_poly.pdbx_strand_id
1 'polypeptide(L)'
;MKIIFLTFFIVINYIQAASLEEIKTALAKEFRNNFPKIIISQIDLKITSLPKDFDQYEFLRIANGRFNQAQGFLRAEFKTPQNIQKNVFFRYFIQANLEVLKSERAIKRGDKLGAFDYKSVLIDFDKVPLNALTLDDVDNLVAKSNINKNTILRANMFKTTALIRRNDPIIGVLSEANVDVLIELVALQSANMGERIRAKNKEGKVIQGIVVGKNRIIIQ
;
A
#
# COMPACT_ATOMS: atom_id res chain seq x y z
N MET A 1 21.57 50.24 -22.68
CA MET A 1 21.86 48.79 -22.61
C MET A 1 22.02 48.35 -21.16
N LYS A 2 20.94 47.97 -20.44
CA LYS A 2 21.04 47.43 -19.06
C LYS A 2 19.81 46.61 -18.62
N ILE A 3 19.00 46.11 -19.55
CA ILE A 3 17.76 45.37 -19.26
C ILE A 3 17.84 43.87 -19.66
N ILE A 4 18.90 43.45 -20.35
CA ILE A 4 19.02 42.07 -20.87
C ILE A 4 19.64 41.09 -19.84
N PHE A 5 20.23 41.58 -18.75
CA PHE A 5 20.89 40.71 -17.75
C PHE A 5 19.94 40.13 -16.68
N LEU A 6 18.73 40.68 -16.51
CA LEU A 6 17.80 40.23 -15.46
C LEU A 6 16.96 39.02 -15.90
N THR A 7 16.73 38.83 -17.20
CA THR A 7 15.92 37.72 -17.72
C THR A 7 16.70 36.41 -17.84
N PHE A 8 18.03 36.46 -18.05
CA PHE A 8 18.86 35.25 -18.18
C PHE A 8 19.08 34.52 -16.84
N PHE A 9 19.16 35.26 -15.73
CA PHE A 9 19.33 34.67 -14.39
C PHE A 9 18.08 33.93 -13.91
N ILE A 10 16.89 34.37 -14.36
CA ILE A 10 15.63 33.73 -14.01
C ILE A 10 15.52 32.36 -14.70
N VAL A 11 15.90 32.23 -15.98
CA VAL A 11 15.76 30.99 -16.76
C VAL A 11 16.69 29.86 -16.27
N ILE A 12 17.92 30.16 -15.85
CA ILE A 12 18.87 29.13 -15.37
C ILE A 12 18.39 28.48 -14.06
N ASN A 13 17.80 29.26 -13.15
CA ASN A 13 17.23 28.72 -11.90
C ASN A 13 16.05 27.78 -12.15
N TYR A 14 15.26 28.02 -13.21
CA TYR A 14 14.13 27.15 -13.58
C TYR A 14 14.57 25.79 -14.12
N ILE A 15 15.62 25.74 -14.95
CA ILE A 15 16.09 24.47 -15.56
C ILE A 15 16.69 23.54 -14.50
N GLN A 16 17.49 24.08 -13.58
CA GLN A 16 18.04 23.31 -12.47
C GLN A 16 16.96 22.85 -11.48
N ALA A 17 15.92 23.66 -11.26
CA ALA A 17 14.77 23.25 -10.45
C ALA A 17 14.01 22.08 -11.11
N ALA A 18 13.83 22.12 -12.44
CA ALA A 18 13.12 21.07 -13.17
C ALA A 18 13.79 19.69 -13.04
N SER A 19 15.12 19.59 -13.23
CA SER A 19 15.83 18.31 -13.11
C SER A 19 15.80 17.75 -11.69
N LEU A 20 15.83 18.61 -10.66
CA LEU A 20 15.68 18.17 -9.26
C LEU A 20 14.26 17.65 -8.96
N GLU A 21 13.23 18.27 -9.53
CA GLU A 21 11.85 17.80 -9.38
C GLU A 21 11.60 16.46 -10.08
N GLU A 22 12.25 16.20 -11.22
CA GLU A 22 12.22 14.89 -11.87
C GLU A 22 12.81 13.79 -10.98
N ILE A 23 13.93 14.07 -10.30
CA ILE A 23 14.53 13.15 -9.34
C ILE A 23 13.59 12.90 -8.15
N LYS A 24 12.99 13.96 -7.58
CA LYS A 24 12.01 13.82 -6.48
C LYS A 24 10.80 12.99 -6.91
N THR A 25 10.31 13.20 -8.13
CA THR A 25 9.18 12.46 -8.69
C THR A 25 9.53 10.98 -8.87
N ALA A 26 10.71 10.68 -9.41
CA ALA A 26 11.20 9.31 -9.54
C ALA A 26 11.38 8.63 -8.17
N LEU A 27 11.94 9.34 -7.19
CA LEU A 27 12.09 8.83 -5.83
C LEU A 27 10.73 8.57 -5.17
N ALA A 28 9.78 9.50 -5.29
CA ALA A 28 8.41 9.31 -4.78
C ALA A 28 7.75 8.07 -5.38
N LYS A 29 7.97 7.80 -6.67
CA LYS A 29 7.46 6.60 -7.35
C LYS A 29 8.03 5.33 -6.74
N GLU A 30 9.33 5.26 -6.47
CA GLU A 30 9.94 4.10 -5.81
C GLU A 30 9.37 3.86 -4.40
N PHE A 31 9.18 4.91 -3.61
CA PHE A 31 8.54 4.77 -2.29
C PHE A 31 7.09 4.29 -2.40
N ARG A 32 6.31 4.76 -3.37
CA ARG A 32 4.94 4.27 -3.61
C ARG A 32 4.91 2.83 -4.09
N ASN A 33 5.90 2.38 -4.86
CA ASN A 33 6.00 0.98 -5.26
C ASN A 33 6.25 0.07 -4.04
N ASN A 34 7.13 0.49 -3.13
CA ASN A 34 7.43 -0.25 -1.90
C ASN A 34 6.29 -0.17 -0.88
N PHE A 35 5.59 0.97 -0.83
CA PHE A 35 4.53 1.27 0.11
C PHE A 35 3.33 1.91 -0.61
N PRO A 36 2.41 1.12 -1.18
CA PRO A 36 1.33 1.64 -2.05
C PRO A 36 0.44 2.72 -1.44
N LYS A 37 0.28 2.73 -0.11
CA LYS A 37 -0.56 3.68 0.64
C LYS A 37 0.23 4.78 1.36
N ILE A 38 1.49 4.98 1.00
CA ILE A 38 2.33 6.01 1.63
C ILE A 38 1.84 7.42 1.33
N ILE A 39 1.73 8.23 2.37
CA ILE A 39 1.38 9.65 2.27
C ILE A 39 2.68 10.45 2.42
N ILE A 40 3.23 10.86 1.28
CA ILE A 40 4.47 11.65 1.23
C ILE A 40 4.11 13.13 1.35
N SER A 41 4.61 13.80 2.39
CA SER A 41 4.41 15.25 2.59
C SER A 41 5.56 16.08 2.03
N GLN A 42 6.79 15.56 2.09
CA GLN A 42 7.98 16.29 1.64
C GLN A 42 9.10 15.36 1.20
N ILE A 43 9.82 15.77 0.14
CA ILE A 43 11.07 15.16 -0.29
C ILE A 43 12.11 16.25 -0.46
N ASP A 44 13.20 16.13 0.28
CA ASP A 44 14.37 16.99 0.17
C ASP A 44 15.55 16.24 -0.45
N LEU A 45 16.27 16.92 -1.32
CA LEU A 45 17.53 16.46 -1.89
C LEU A 45 18.64 17.43 -1.47
N LYS A 46 19.73 16.89 -0.94
CA LYS A 46 20.93 17.64 -0.55
C LYS A 46 22.14 17.11 -1.30
N ILE A 47 22.99 18.02 -1.74
CA ILE A 47 24.26 17.71 -2.39
C ILE A 47 25.30 18.77 -2.02
N THR A 48 26.57 18.37 -1.89
CA THR A 48 27.67 19.29 -1.56
C THR A 48 27.99 20.25 -2.70
N SER A 49 28.02 19.75 -3.93
CA SER A 49 28.29 20.54 -5.13
C SER A 49 27.74 19.84 -6.35
N LEU A 50 27.05 20.58 -7.22
CA LEU A 50 26.64 20.10 -8.54
C LEU A 50 27.77 20.37 -9.56
N PRO A 51 27.86 19.55 -10.63
CA PRO A 51 28.64 19.92 -11.81
C PRO A 51 28.27 21.33 -12.30
N LYS A 52 29.25 22.09 -12.79
CA LYS A 52 29.03 23.49 -13.24
C LYS A 52 28.04 23.58 -14.41
N ASP A 53 27.96 22.53 -15.20
CA ASP A 53 27.14 22.33 -16.40
C ASP A 53 25.91 21.43 -16.14
N PHE A 54 25.53 21.24 -14.86
CA PHE A 54 24.44 20.34 -14.47
C PHE A 54 23.07 20.75 -15.04
N ASP A 55 22.88 22.04 -15.30
CA ASP A 55 21.69 22.58 -15.97
C ASP A 55 21.49 22.02 -17.38
N GLN A 56 22.55 21.47 -18.00
CA GLN A 56 22.51 20.87 -19.33
C GLN A 56 22.33 19.35 -19.28
N TYR A 57 22.24 18.75 -18.09
CA TYR A 57 22.14 17.31 -17.93
C TYR A 57 20.69 16.87 -18.05
N GLU A 58 20.45 15.87 -18.89
CA GLU A 58 19.14 15.21 -19.02
C GLU A 58 19.05 14.09 -17.98
N PHE A 59 18.04 14.14 -17.11
CA PHE A 59 17.79 13.08 -16.14
C PHE A 59 17.28 11.83 -16.84
N LEU A 60 17.91 10.68 -16.56
CA LEU A 60 17.49 9.39 -17.13
C LEU A 60 16.63 8.60 -16.14
N ARG A 61 17.17 8.39 -14.93
CA ARG A 61 16.53 7.61 -13.88
C ARG A 61 17.31 7.72 -12.58
N ILE A 62 16.70 7.23 -11.51
CA ILE A 62 17.44 6.86 -10.29
C ILE A 62 17.89 5.40 -10.38
N ALA A 63 19.04 5.10 -9.82
CA ALA A 63 19.53 3.73 -9.72
C ALA A 63 18.77 2.95 -8.65
N ASN A 64 18.74 1.63 -8.78
CA ASN A 64 18.15 0.74 -7.79
C ASN A 64 18.80 0.96 -6.41
N GLY A 65 17.97 1.08 -5.39
CA GLY A 65 18.40 1.29 -4.02
C GLY A 65 17.39 0.73 -3.03
N ARG A 66 17.80 0.65 -1.75
CA ARG A 66 16.89 0.32 -0.66
C ARG A 66 16.18 1.58 -0.19
N PHE A 67 15.02 1.86 -0.77
CA PHE A 67 14.18 3.02 -0.44
C PHE A 67 13.11 2.63 0.60
N ASN A 68 13.58 2.33 1.81
CA ASN A 68 12.75 1.90 2.94
C ASN A 68 13.08 2.65 4.25
N GLN A 69 13.83 3.74 4.17
CA GLN A 69 14.22 4.60 5.29
C GLN A 69 13.91 6.05 4.98
N ALA A 70 13.65 6.88 6.00
CA ALA A 70 13.37 8.31 5.80
C ALA A 70 14.55 9.13 5.27
N GLN A 71 15.76 8.58 5.30
CA GLN A 71 16.94 9.24 4.75
C GLN A 71 17.92 8.23 4.17
N GLY A 72 18.71 8.67 3.20
CA GLY A 72 19.76 7.85 2.61
C GLY A 72 20.46 8.54 1.46
N PHE A 73 21.14 7.75 0.63
CA PHE A 73 21.79 8.22 -0.58
C PHE A 73 21.06 7.70 -1.82
N LEU A 74 20.97 8.58 -2.81
CA LEU A 74 20.34 8.35 -4.10
C LEU A 74 21.37 8.60 -5.19
N ARG A 75 21.57 7.62 -6.08
CA ARG A 75 22.34 7.81 -7.30
C ARG A 75 21.37 8.11 -8.44
N ALA A 76 21.43 9.32 -8.98
CA ALA A 76 20.71 9.71 -10.18
C ALA A 76 21.63 9.62 -11.40
N GLU A 77 21.12 9.00 -12.46
CA GLU A 77 21.83 8.78 -13.72
C GLU A 77 21.34 9.84 -14.73
N PHE A 78 22.30 10.50 -15.38
CA PHE A 78 22.07 11.59 -16.31
C PHE A 78 22.80 11.33 -17.63
N LYS A 79 22.36 12.01 -18.67
CA LYS A 79 23.04 12.12 -19.96
C LYS A 79 23.46 13.57 -20.19
N THR A 80 24.73 13.76 -20.53
CA THR A 80 25.29 15.08 -20.90
C THR A 80 24.94 15.43 -22.35
N PRO A 81 25.08 16.70 -22.78
CA PRO A 81 24.90 17.10 -24.17
C PRO A 81 25.80 16.32 -25.15
N GLN A 82 26.96 15.84 -24.69
CA GLN A 82 27.88 15.00 -25.46
C GLN A 82 27.48 13.51 -25.46
N ASN A 83 26.28 13.17 -25.00
CA ASN A 83 25.75 11.81 -24.90
C ASN A 83 26.57 10.89 -23.97
N ILE A 84 27.31 11.47 -23.02
CA ILE A 84 28.07 10.73 -22.00
C ILE A 84 27.19 10.56 -20.76
N GLN A 85 27.10 9.33 -20.24
CA GLN A 85 26.39 9.06 -18.99
C GLN A 85 27.19 9.56 -17.78
N LYS A 86 26.52 10.26 -16.87
CA LYS A 86 27.08 10.77 -15.61
C LYS A 86 26.19 10.38 -14.45
N ASN A 87 26.81 10.16 -13.29
CA ASN A 87 26.11 9.86 -12.06
C ASN A 87 26.28 11.04 -11.10
N VAL A 88 25.18 11.47 -10.48
CA VAL A 88 25.18 12.46 -9.41
C VAL A 88 24.54 11.85 -8.18
N PHE A 89 25.19 12.02 -7.03
CA PHE A 89 24.76 11.44 -5.76
C PHE A 89 24.12 12.51 -4.89
N PHE A 90 22.90 12.23 -4.44
CA PHE A 90 22.14 13.09 -3.53
C PHE A 90 21.97 12.38 -2.19
N ARG A 91 22.05 13.12 -1.10
CA ARG A 91 21.46 12.70 0.17
C ARG A 91 19.98 13.07 0.13
N TYR A 92 19.09 12.11 0.32
CA TYR A 92 17.67 12.38 0.39
C TYR A 92 17.18 12.39 1.85
N PHE A 93 16.11 13.14 2.08
CA PHE A 93 15.27 13.06 3.26
C PHE A 93 13.81 13.07 2.81
N ILE A 94 13.00 12.15 3.31
CA ILE A 94 11.58 12.03 3.00
C ILE A 94 10.77 12.07 4.29
N GLN A 95 9.79 12.97 4.32
CA GLN A 95 8.75 12.95 5.34
C GLN A 95 7.53 12.27 4.76
N ALA A 96 7.16 11.14 5.34
CA ALA A 96 6.02 10.38 4.89
C ALA A 96 5.42 9.55 6.02
N ASN A 97 4.13 9.28 5.92
CA ASN A 97 3.38 8.51 6.89
C ASN A 97 2.69 7.32 6.22
N LEU A 98 2.43 6.29 7.01
CA LEU A 98 1.47 5.24 6.70
C LEU A 98 0.33 5.29 7.71
N GLU A 99 -0.87 5.04 7.22
CA GLU A 99 -2.04 4.84 8.05
C GLU A 99 -2.09 3.40 8.54
N VAL A 100 -2.13 3.21 9.86
CA VAL A 100 -2.21 1.89 10.51
C VAL A 100 -3.25 1.89 11.62
N LEU A 101 -3.65 0.70 12.06
CA LEU A 101 -4.64 0.55 13.11
C LEU A 101 -4.02 0.47 14.50
N LYS A 102 -4.61 1.20 15.45
CA LYS A 102 -4.24 1.21 16.86
C LYS A 102 -5.45 0.89 17.73
N SER A 103 -5.29 0.04 18.74
CA SER A 103 -6.39 -0.35 19.61
C SER A 103 -6.92 0.80 20.47
N GLU A 104 -8.24 0.99 20.51
CA GLU A 104 -8.94 1.96 21.36
C GLU A 104 -9.24 1.42 22.76
N ARG A 105 -9.28 0.09 22.89
CA ARG A 105 -9.50 -0.63 24.15
C ARG A 105 -8.62 -1.86 24.25
N ALA A 106 -8.60 -2.49 25.41
CA ALA A 106 -8.04 -3.82 25.54
C ALA A 106 -8.90 -4.84 24.78
N ILE A 107 -8.26 -5.73 24.05
CA ILE A 107 -8.87 -6.83 23.27
C ILE A 107 -8.38 -8.14 23.90
N LYS A 108 -9.30 -8.99 24.33
CA LYS A 108 -8.95 -10.25 24.99
C LYS A 108 -8.68 -11.34 23.95
N ARG A 109 -7.89 -12.33 24.33
CA ARG A 109 -7.70 -13.54 23.53
C ARG A 109 -9.07 -14.17 23.20
N GLY A 110 -9.30 -14.44 21.92
CA GLY A 110 -10.55 -15.02 21.42
C GLY A 110 -11.59 -13.98 20.98
N ASP A 111 -11.40 -12.69 21.28
CA ASP A 111 -12.28 -11.63 20.80
C ASP A 111 -12.16 -11.49 19.28
N LYS A 112 -13.31 -11.32 18.61
CA LYS A 112 -13.36 -10.87 17.21
C LYS A 112 -13.05 -9.38 17.17
N LEU A 113 -12.16 -8.96 16.27
CA LEU A 113 -11.87 -7.55 16.07
C LEU A 113 -13.10 -6.85 15.47
N GLY A 114 -13.66 -5.90 16.21
CA GLY A 114 -14.77 -5.06 15.79
C GLY A 114 -14.31 -3.66 15.37
N ALA A 115 -15.17 -2.95 14.63
CA ALA A 115 -14.89 -1.58 14.15
C ALA A 115 -14.66 -0.56 15.30
N PHE A 116 -15.21 -0.79 16.49
CA PHE A 116 -15.02 0.07 17.66
C PHE A 116 -13.77 -0.28 18.49
N ASP A 117 -13.01 -1.30 18.09
CA ASP A 117 -11.85 -1.78 18.85
C ASP A 117 -10.58 -1.03 18.47
N TYR A 118 -10.60 -0.30 17.36
CA TYR A 118 -9.44 0.35 16.78
C TYR A 118 -9.78 1.73 16.22
N LYS A 119 -8.73 2.51 15.98
CA LYS A 119 -8.75 3.72 15.15
C LYS A 119 -7.58 3.69 14.17
N SER A 120 -7.74 4.40 13.07
CA SER A 120 -6.63 4.74 12.18
C SER A 120 -5.72 5.79 12.82
N VAL A 121 -4.41 5.62 12.67
CA VAL A 121 -3.40 6.60 13.07
C VAL A 121 -2.32 6.70 11.99
N LEU A 122 -1.78 7.90 11.80
CA LEU A 122 -0.61 8.12 10.95
C LEU A 122 0.66 7.90 11.76
N ILE A 123 1.59 7.14 11.20
CA ILE A 123 2.91 6.87 11.78
C ILE A 123 3.96 7.07 10.68
N ASP A 124 5.11 7.65 11.04
CA ASP A 124 6.27 7.71 10.16
C ASP A 124 6.52 6.34 9.53
N PHE A 125 6.57 6.28 8.20
CA PHE A 125 6.53 5.01 7.46
C PHE A 125 7.67 4.06 7.86
N ASP A 126 8.83 4.59 8.25
CA ASP A 126 10.01 3.83 8.65
C ASP A 126 10.00 3.39 10.13
N LYS A 127 9.02 3.85 10.91
CA LYS A 127 8.75 3.41 12.30
C LYS A 127 7.58 2.45 12.40
N VAL A 128 6.89 2.18 11.29
CA VAL A 128 5.76 1.26 11.27
C VAL A 128 6.24 -0.16 11.54
N PRO A 129 5.68 -0.86 12.55
CA PRO A 129 6.01 -2.25 12.80
C PRO A 129 5.70 -3.13 11.59
N LEU A 130 6.53 -4.15 11.37
CA LEU A 130 6.26 -5.16 10.34
C LEU A 130 4.87 -5.79 10.54
N ASN A 131 4.13 -5.95 9.44
CA ASN A 131 2.78 -6.52 9.41
C ASN A 131 1.75 -5.74 10.23
N ALA A 132 1.93 -4.42 10.40
CA ALA A 132 0.88 -3.56 10.94
C ALA A 132 -0.38 -3.66 10.06
N LEU A 133 -1.55 -3.71 10.71
CA LEU A 133 -2.83 -3.81 10.01
C LEU A 133 -3.27 -2.44 9.50
N THR A 134 -3.94 -2.47 8.35
CA THR A 134 -4.70 -1.37 7.75
C THR A 134 -6.20 -1.75 7.73
N LEU A 135 -7.05 -0.82 7.29
CA LEU A 135 -8.49 -1.08 7.19
C LEU A 135 -8.85 -2.26 6.27
N ASP A 136 -8.02 -2.55 5.27
CA ASP A 136 -8.27 -3.66 4.34
C ASP A 136 -8.03 -5.04 4.97
N ASP A 137 -7.37 -5.08 6.14
CA ASP A 137 -6.91 -6.32 6.76
C ASP A 137 -7.84 -6.81 7.88
N VAL A 138 -8.87 -6.05 8.26
CA VAL A 138 -9.64 -6.27 9.51
C VAL A 138 -10.63 -7.43 9.45
N ASP A 139 -10.82 -8.00 8.27
CA ASP A 139 -11.88 -8.97 8.03
C ASP A 139 -11.66 -10.28 8.77
N ASN A 140 -12.66 -10.63 9.58
CA ASN A 140 -12.74 -11.91 10.31
C ASN A 140 -11.51 -12.23 11.18
N LEU A 141 -10.88 -11.20 11.73
CA LEU A 141 -9.78 -11.37 12.66
C LEU A 141 -10.26 -11.71 14.07
N VAL A 142 -9.60 -12.70 14.68
CA VAL A 142 -9.78 -13.09 16.08
C VAL A 142 -8.45 -13.06 16.80
N ALA A 143 -8.41 -12.41 17.96
CA ALA A 143 -7.17 -12.22 18.72
C ALA A 143 -6.61 -13.56 19.23
N LYS A 144 -5.31 -13.81 19.01
CA LYS A 144 -4.59 -15.00 19.51
C LYS A 144 -4.06 -14.81 20.93
N SER A 145 -3.87 -13.57 21.35
CA SER A 145 -3.39 -13.16 22.67
C SER A 145 -4.18 -11.94 23.16
N ASN A 146 -3.99 -11.58 24.43
CA ASN A 146 -4.48 -10.29 24.93
C ASN A 146 -3.67 -9.17 24.27
N ILE A 147 -4.36 -8.09 23.87
CA ILE A 147 -3.80 -6.90 23.26
C ILE A 147 -4.20 -5.71 24.12
N ASN A 148 -3.22 -4.94 24.59
CA ASN A 148 -3.47 -3.77 25.42
C ASN A 148 -4.08 -2.62 24.61
N LYS A 149 -4.77 -1.70 25.28
CA LYS A 149 -5.17 -0.41 24.69
C LYS A 149 -3.94 0.34 24.14
N ASN A 150 -4.13 1.14 23.09
CA ASN A 150 -3.08 1.93 22.44
C ASN A 150 -1.95 1.11 21.79
N THR A 151 -2.21 -0.14 21.44
CA THR A 151 -1.24 -1.01 20.75
C THR A 151 -1.46 -0.92 19.24
N ILE A 152 -0.39 -0.79 18.45
CA ILE A 152 -0.47 -0.94 16.99
C ILE A 152 -0.82 -2.39 16.69
N LEU A 153 -1.92 -2.59 15.98
CA LEU A 153 -2.42 -3.92 15.63
C LEU A 153 -1.55 -4.51 14.53
N ARG A 154 -1.13 -5.76 14.71
CA ARG A 154 -0.31 -6.50 13.74
C ARG A 154 -0.97 -7.82 13.36
N ALA A 155 -0.82 -8.25 12.11
CA ALA A 155 -1.41 -9.49 11.61
C ALA A 155 -1.03 -10.71 12.46
N ASN A 156 0.21 -10.76 12.96
CA ASN A 156 0.68 -11.84 13.82
C ASN A 156 -0.01 -11.91 15.19
N MET A 157 -0.81 -10.92 15.60
CA MET A 157 -1.62 -10.96 16.82
C MET A 157 -2.96 -11.67 16.61
N PHE A 158 -3.36 -11.89 15.35
CA PHE A 158 -4.67 -12.42 15.00
C PHE A 158 -4.57 -13.75 14.25
N LYS A 159 -5.69 -14.47 14.24
CA LYS A 159 -5.99 -15.55 13.31
C LYS A 159 -7.23 -15.17 12.52
N THR A 160 -7.33 -15.58 11.26
CA THR A 160 -8.56 -15.46 10.49
C THR A 160 -9.51 -16.58 10.87
N THR A 161 -10.80 -16.28 10.98
CA THR A 161 -11.84 -17.30 11.06
C THR A 161 -12.59 -17.33 9.75
N ALA A 162 -12.78 -18.53 9.19
CA ALA A 162 -13.54 -18.70 7.97
C ALA A 162 -14.94 -18.05 8.08
N LEU A 163 -15.28 -17.22 7.10
CA LEU A 163 -16.57 -16.54 7.01
C LEU A 163 -17.71 -17.55 6.79
N ILE A 164 -17.43 -18.58 5.99
CA ILE A 164 -18.25 -19.78 5.80
C ILE A 164 -17.41 -20.98 6.23
N ARG A 165 -17.95 -21.85 7.07
CA ARG A 165 -17.30 -23.08 7.51
C ARG A 165 -17.84 -24.27 6.72
N ARG A 166 -17.06 -25.35 6.68
CA ARG A 166 -17.55 -26.64 6.19
C ARG A 166 -18.84 -27.02 6.92
N ASN A 167 -19.81 -27.50 6.14
CA ASN A 167 -21.17 -27.88 6.53
C ASN A 167 -22.09 -26.71 6.90
N ASP A 168 -21.66 -25.46 6.78
CA ASP A 168 -22.58 -24.33 6.96
C ASP A 168 -23.64 -24.34 5.84
N PRO A 169 -24.92 -24.09 6.18
CA PRO A 169 -25.95 -23.83 5.20
C PRO A 169 -25.71 -22.44 4.58
N ILE A 170 -25.70 -22.37 3.26
CA ILE A 170 -25.41 -21.15 2.50
C ILE A 170 -26.38 -20.99 1.34
N ILE A 171 -26.53 -19.75 0.87
CA ILE A 171 -27.34 -19.41 -0.31
C ILE A 171 -26.39 -19.10 -1.47
N GLY A 172 -26.54 -19.85 -2.56
CA GLY A 172 -25.94 -19.53 -3.85
C GLY A 172 -26.88 -18.63 -4.66
N VAL A 173 -26.32 -17.56 -5.22
CA VAL A 173 -27.02 -16.66 -6.15
C VAL A 173 -26.51 -16.95 -7.55
N LEU A 174 -27.41 -17.33 -8.45
CA LEU A 174 -27.15 -17.44 -9.88
C LEU A 174 -27.92 -16.33 -10.58
N SER A 175 -27.22 -15.45 -11.29
CA SER A 175 -27.83 -14.34 -12.02
C SER A 175 -27.79 -14.61 -13.53
N GLU A 176 -28.94 -14.82 -14.15
CA GLU A 176 -29.09 -14.97 -15.60
C GLU A 176 -30.14 -13.98 -16.11
N ALA A 177 -29.81 -13.21 -17.15
CA ALA A 177 -30.75 -12.33 -17.86
C ALA A 177 -31.66 -11.45 -16.95
N ASN A 178 -31.06 -10.82 -15.93
CA ASN A 178 -31.72 -9.98 -14.92
C ASN A 178 -32.67 -10.73 -13.95
N VAL A 179 -32.54 -12.05 -13.85
CA VAL A 179 -33.23 -12.88 -12.85
C VAL A 179 -32.21 -13.49 -11.90
N ASP A 180 -32.40 -13.27 -10.60
CA ASP A 180 -31.61 -13.89 -9.54
C ASP A 180 -32.30 -15.16 -9.02
N VAL A 181 -31.66 -16.31 -9.22
CA VAL A 181 -32.09 -17.59 -8.67
C VAL A 181 -31.32 -17.87 -7.39
N LEU A 182 -32.05 -18.07 -6.29
CA LEU A 182 -31.47 -18.42 -4.98
C LEU A 182 -31.52 -19.93 -4.77
N ILE A 183 -30.38 -20.53 -4.47
CA ILE A 183 -30.25 -21.99 -4.28
C ILE A 183 -29.71 -22.26 -2.88
N GLU A 184 -30.41 -23.11 -2.13
CA GLU A 184 -29.93 -23.62 -0.84
C GLU A 184 -28.82 -24.64 -1.04
N LEU A 185 -27.68 -24.41 -0.41
CA LEU A 185 -26.49 -25.25 -0.50
C LEU A 185 -25.90 -25.52 0.88
N VAL A 186 -25.06 -26.54 0.96
CA VAL A 186 -24.24 -26.87 2.13
C VAL A 186 -22.78 -26.79 1.74
N ALA A 187 -21.99 -25.96 2.44
CA ALA A 187 -20.57 -25.78 2.19
C ALA A 187 -19.79 -27.10 2.37
N LEU A 188 -18.90 -27.43 1.43
CA LEU A 188 -18.04 -28.62 1.51
C LEU A 188 -16.66 -28.31 2.10
N GLN A 189 -16.27 -27.04 2.12
CA GLN A 189 -15.02 -26.55 2.68
C GLN A 189 -15.24 -25.19 3.33
N SER A 190 -14.34 -24.79 4.21
CA SER A 190 -14.34 -23.45 4.78
C SER A 190 -13.75 -22.44 3.78
N ALA A 191 -14.27 -21.21 3.77
CA ALA A 191 -13.77 -20.12 2.93
C ALA A 191 -14.05 -18.75 3.54
N ASN A 192 -13.23 -17.76 3.19
CA ASN A 192 -13.40 -16.34 3.52
C ASN A 192 -13.99 -15.55 2.35
N MET A 193 -14.29 -14.28 2.59
CA MET A 193 -14.72 -13.33 1.56
C MET A 193 -13.79 -13.38 0.33
N GLY A 194 -14.36 -13.42 -0.88
CA GLY A 194 -13.63 -13.44 -2.14
C GLY A 194 -12.99 -14.78 -2.52
N GLU A 195 -12.93 -15.75 -1.61
CA GLU A 195 -12.38 -17.07 -1.90
C GLU A 195 -13.37 -17.95 -2.68
N ARG A 196 -12.84 -18.89 -3.47
CA ARG A 196 -13.64 -19.96 -4.10
C ARG A 196 -14.06 -20.98 -3.06
N ILE A 197 -15.33 -21.36 -3.10
CA ILE A 197 -15.90 -22.38 -2.24
C ILE A 197 -16.70 -23.39 -3.07
N ARG A 198 -16.62 -24.66 -2.65
CA ARG A 198 -17.47 -25.74 -3.14
C ARG A 198 -18.62 -25.97 -2.18
N ALA A 199 -19.81 -26.16 -2.71
CA ALA A 199 -21.01 -26.46 -1.94
C ALA A 199 -21.87 -27.49 -2.66
N LYS A 200 -22.78 -28.16 -1.95
CA LYS A 200 -23.71 -29.13 -2.55
C LYS A 200 -25.16 -28.74 -2.30
N ASN A 201 -26.04 -28.98 -3.27
CA ASN A 201 -27.48 -28.84 -3.09
C ASN A 201 -28.07 -30.07 -2.36
N LYS A 202 -29.40 -30.07 -2.12
CA LYS A 202 -30.12 -31.19 -1.50
C LYS A 202 -30.04 -32.50 -2.31
N GLU A 203 -29.87 -32.41 -3.62
CA GLU A 203 -29.72 -33.55 -4.55
C GLU A 203 -28.29 -34.10 -4.58
N GLY A 204 -27.33 -33.46 -3.89
CA GLY A 204 -25.93 -33.85 -3.87
C GLY A 204 -25.08 -33.29 -5.02
N LYS A 205 -25.67 -32.49 -5.93
CA LYS A 205 -24.93 -31.80 -7.00
C LYS A 205 -23.97 -30.76 -6.40
N VAL A 206 -22.70 -30.83 -6.79
CA VAL A 206 -21.66 -29.91 -6.33
C VAL A 206 -21.60 -28.70 -7.25
N ILE A 207 -21.58 -27.52 -6.64
CA ILE A 207 -21.54 -26.22 -7.29
C ILE A 207 -20.35 -25.43 -6.74
N GLN A 208 -19.73 -24.60 -7.59
CA GLN A 208 -18.66 -23.70 -7.21
C GLN A 208 -19.14 -22.26 -7.25
N GLY A 209 -18.56 -21.44 -6.37
CA GLY A 209 -18.85 -20.01 -6.36
C GLY A 209 -17.82 -19.22 -5.56
N ILE A 210 -18.02 -17.91 -5.52
CA ILE A 210 -17.20 -16.97 -4.77
C ILE A 210 -17.98 -16.51 -3.53
N VAL A 211 -17.34 -16.52 -2.36
CA VAL A 211 -17.94 -16.00 -1.13
C VAL A 211 -18.10 -14.49 -1.23
N VAL A 212 -19.32 -14.01 -1.06
CA VAL A 212 -19.65 -12.57 -1.10
C VAL A 212 -20.29 -12.06 0.19
N GLY A 213 -20.54 -12.95 1.15
CA GLY A 213 -21.18 -12.59 2.39
C GLY A 213 -21.20 -13.74 3.38
N LYS A 214 -21.65 -13.43 4.60
CA LYS A 214 -21.94 -14.46 5.60
C LYS A 214 -23.03 -15.37 5.04
N ASN A 215 -22.69 -16.65 4.85
CA ASN A 215 -23.55 -17.68 4.27
C ASN A 215 -24.04 -17.39 2.85
N ARG A 216 -23.31 -16.59 2.04
CA ARG A 216 -23.73 -16.23 0.68
C ARG A 216 -22.59 -16.36 -0.33
N ILE A 217 -22.90 -16.95 -1.48
CA ILE A 217 -21.96 -17.11 -2.60
C ILE A 217 -22.60 -16.68 -3.91
N ILE A 218 -21.80 -16.22 -4.87
CA ILE A 218 -22.20 -16.08 -6.27
C ILE A 218 -21.73 -17.33 -7.01
N ILE A 219 -22.66 -18.02 -7.66
CA ILE A 219 -22.39 -19.22 -8.46
C ILE A 219 -21.73 -18.81 -9.78
N GLN A 220 -20.71 -19.57 -10.20
CA GLN A 220 -20.01 -19.40 -11.48
C GLN A 220 -20.32 -20.56 -12.42
#